data_AF-A0A939WUP2-F1
#
_entry.id   AF-A0A939WUP2-F1
#
_cell.length_a   1.000
_cell.length_b   1.000
_cell.length_c   1.000
_cell.angle_alpha   90.00
_cell.angle_beta   90.00
_cell.angle_gamma   90.00
#
_symmetry.space_group_name_H-M   'P 1'
#
loop_
_entity.id
_entity.type
_entity.pdbx_description
1 polymer ?
#
loop_
_entity_poly.entity_id
_entity_poly.type
_entity_poly.pdbx_seq_one_letter_code
_entity_poly.pdbx_strand_id
1 'polypeptide(L)'
;MALIEYEMPDSWNAKGMDWNSPDPRKADYVMAIRQALMERASAAHVSLSRDVLAISPWKTVSLKSVEAVVKEMSRLAPYFFNDGFSEYKEDYSDFPKMWTYRDLVMEEGCGMYAFAHFGQLLENGGEWLRTIRNAIDRLHVVKCTDARGTTYSRSGSKHDPPFDESIGTAMSLAFGENMPTESRLTSMPSDFYAWSGNTHWKCPQPVEEGEDDREDNVDGYCGYAQSRSHRITKVRSWLVGRELDFRVYSLVGAPVGPVPYSQELATSVFDGGDGGLKEGMSESRSHVDDPLDMDFTIGDIDSIPRNEVVPQSDFDDRGSAIHRRSAKRGYEAKVWGFLDYNCDNGFRFKEDD
;
A
#
# COMPACT_ATOMS: atom_id res chain seq x y z
N MET A 1 -10.31 20.13 50.26
CA MET A 1 -10.56 18.76 49.78
C MET A 1 -9.52 18.48 48.71
N ALA A 2 -8.53 17.64 48.97
CA ALA A 2 -7.60 17.23 47.92
C ALA A 2 -8.39 16.39 46.92
N LEU A 3 -8.52 16.86 45.68
CA LEU A 3 -8.94 15.99 44.59
C LEU A 3 -7.87 14.91 44.48
N ILE A 4 -8.21 13.65 44.75
CA ILE A 4 -7.31 12.55 44.40
C ILE A 4 -7.38 12.46 42.88
N GLU A 5 -6.41 13.07 42.20
CA GLU A 5 -6.27 12.95 40.75
C GLU A 5 -5.81 11.53 40.45
N TYR A 6 -6.66 10.76 39.76
CA TYR A 6 -6.27 9.46 39.23
C TYR A 6 -5.38 9.66 38.01
N GLU A 7 -4.14 9.18 38.11
CA GLU A 7 -3.23 9.13 36.98
C GLU A 7 -3.60 7.98 36.03
N MET A 8 -3.81 8.32 34.76
CA MET A 8 -4.15 7.37 33.71
C MET A 8 -2.95 6.47 33.42
N PRO A 9 -3.15 5.14 33.27
CA PRO A 9 -2.12 4.27 32.72
C PRO A 9 -1.65 4.80 31.36
N ASP A 10 -0.36 4.71 31.10
CA ASP A 10 0.27 5.17 29.86
C ASP A 10 0.96 4.06 29.08
N SER A 11 0.93 2.81 29.56
CA SER A 11 1.45 1.60 28.91
C SER A 11 0.80 0.35 29.51
N TRP A 12 1.07 -0.84 28.95
CA TRP A 12 0.61 -2.09 29.55
C TRP A 12 1.26 -2.38 30.90
N ASN A 13 2.51 -1.98 31.11
CA ASN A 13 3.24 -2.21 32.37
C ASN A 13 3.04 -1.11 33.42
N ALA A 14 2.29 -0.06 33.08
CA ALA A 14 2.02 1.04 33.99
C ALA A 14 1.40 0.53 35.30
N LYS A 15 1.75 1.18 36.41
CA LYS A 15 1.12 0.96 37.72
C LYS A 15 1.24 -0.49 38.24
N GLY A 16 2.22 -1.25 37.76
CA GLY A 16 2.48 -2.63 38.20
C GLY A 16 1.37 -3.61 37.84
N MET A 17 0.69 -3.40 36.70
CA MET A 17 -0.27 -4.35 36.15
C MET A 17 0.42 -5.65 35.73
N ASP A 18 -0.17 -6.78 36.10
CA ASP A 18 0.26 -8.12 35.71
C ASP A 18 -0.75 -8.70 34.72
N TRP A 19 -0.41 -8.67 33.43
CA TRP A 19 -1.28 -9.17 32.36
C TRP A 19 -1.23 -10.69 32.19
N ASN A 20 -0.35 -11.41 32.91
CA ASN A 20 -0.39 -12.87 32.95
C ASN A 20 -1.53 -13.37 33.85
N SER A 21 -1.84 -12.62 34.91
CA SER A 21 -2.93 -12.90 35.84
C SER A 21 -3.68 -11.60 36.23
N PRO A 22 -4.35 -10.93 35.27
CA PRO A 22 -4.95 -9.63 35.51
C PRO A 22 -6.11 -9.73 36.51
N ASP A 23 -6.12 -8.81 37.49
CA ASP A 23 -7.17 -8.73 38.51
C ASP A 23 -8.31 -7.82 38.00
N PRO A 24 -9.49 -8.37 37.65
CA PRO A 24 -10.59 -7.58 37.09
C PRO A 24 -11.20 -6.58 38.08
N ARG A 25 -10.80 -6.61 39.36
CA ARG A 25 -11.21 -5.61 40.37
C ARG A 25 -10.35 -4.36 40.32
N LYS A 26 -9.15 -4.42 39.74
CA LYS A 26 -8.28 -3.25 39.58
C LYS A 26 -8.74 -2.44 38.38
N ALA A 27 -9.17 -1.20 38.63
CA ALA A 27 -9.62 -0.29 37.58
C ALA A 27 -8.54 -0.02 36.51
N ASP A 28 -7.26 -0.11 36.87
CA ASP A 28 -6.12 0.18 35.99
C ASP A 28 -6.16 -0.64 34.69
N TYR A 29 -6.53 -1.93 34.72
CA TYR A 29 -6.60 -2.75 33.51
C TYR A 29 -7.63 -2.25 32.50
N VAL A 30 -8.82 -1.89 32.95
CA VAL A 30 -9.88 -1.40 32.06
C VAL A 30 -9.60 0.04 31.62
N MET A 31 -8.93 0.83 32.46
CA MET A 31 -8.43 2.15 32.06
C MET A 31 -7.33 2.03 31.00
N ALA A 32 -6.43 1.05 31.10
CA ALA A 32 -5.42 0.77 30.09
C ALA A 32 -6.07 0.36 28.76
N ILE A 33 -7.05 -0.54 28.77
CA ILE A 33 -7.83 -0.90 27.57
C ILE A 33 -8.46 0.35 26.93
N ARG A 34 -9.10 1.21 27.73
CA ARG A 34 -9.68 2.47 27.22
C ARG A 34 -8.62 3.35 26.56
N GLN A 35 -7.46 3.53 27.19
CA GLN A 35 -6.39 4.38 26.64
C GLN A 35 -5.78 3.78 25.37
N ALA A 36 -5.59 2.46 25.32
CA ALA A 36 -5.13 1.78 24.12
C ALA A 36 -6.14 1.91 22.96
N LEU A 37 -7.45 1.76 23.22
CA LEU A 37 -8.47 2.01 22.20
C LEU A 37 -8.52 3.47 21.74
N MET A 38 -8.31 4.43 22.66
CA MET A 38 -8.18 5.85 22.30
C MET A 38 -6.99 6.07 21.37
N GLU A 39 -5.83 5.46 21.67
CA GLU A 39 -4.63 5.53 20.85
C GLU A 39 -4.86 4.94 19.45
N ARG A 40 -5.49 3.76 19.34
CA ARG A 40 -5.85 3.14 18.04
C ARG A 40 -6.84 3.99 17.25
N ALA A 41 -7.85 4.54 17.92
CA ALA A 41 -8.82 5.43 17.29
C ALA A 41 -8.16 6.72 16.77
N SER A 42 -7.23 7.31 17.53
CA SER A 42 -6.44 8.45 17.09
C SER A 42 -5.58 8.12 15.88
N ALA A 43 -4.86 7.00 15.87
CA ALA A 43 -4.03 6.58 14.74
C ALA A 43 -4.85 6.35 13.46
N ALA A 44 -6.03 5.73 13.59
CA ALA A 44 -6.98 5.53 12.50
C ALA A 44 -7.79 6.78 12.13
N HIS A 45 -7.58 7.90 12.83
CA HIS A 45 -8.33 9.16 12.68
C HIS A 45 -9.85 9.01 12.77
N VAL A 46 -10.31 8.30 13.79
CA VAL A 46 -11.74 8.12 14.07
C VAL A 46 -12.05 8.45 15.52
N SER A 47 -13.27 8.90 15.77
CA SER A 47 -13.74 9.17 17.13
C SER A 47 -14.05 7.88 17.86
N LEU A 48 -13.61 7.78 19.11
CA LEU A 48 -14.02 6.71 20.03
C LEU A 48 -15.49 6.88 20.43
N SER A 49 -16.22 5.78 20.66
CA SER A 49 -17.59 5.86 21.19
C SER A 49 -17.64 6.49 22.59
N ARG A 50 -18.74 7.20 22.85
CA ARG A 50 -19.02 7.81 24.17
C ARG A 50 -19.13 6.76 25.28
N ASP A 51 -19.58 5.55 24.97
CA ASP A 51 -19.72 4.47 25.95
C ASP A 51 -18.35 3.98 26.44
N VAL A 52 -17.35 3.88 25.56
CA VAL A 52 -15.96 3.57 25.96
C VAL A 52 -15.34 4.77 26.71
N LEU A 53 -15.58 6.00 26.27
CA LEU A 53 -15.08 7.20 26.97
C LEU A 53 -15.68 7.37 28.38
N ALA A 54 -16.90 6.85 28.61
CA ALA A 54 -17.57 6.90 29.91
C ALA A 54 -16.99 5.91 30.93
N ILE A 55 -16.13 4.98 30.51
CA ILE A 55 -15.36 4.11 31.41
C ILE A 55 -14.48 4.99 32.31
N SER A 56 -14.63 4.81 33.61
CA SER A 56 -14.05 5.64 34.65
C SER A 56 -13.44 4.77 35.74
N PRO A 57 -12.31 5.18 36.33
CA PRO A 57 -11.66 4.41 37.40
C PRO A 57 -12.53 4.33 38.67
N TRP A 58 -13.51 5.21 38.80
CA TRP A 58 -14.38 5.34 39.97
C TRP A 58 -15.71 4.59 39.82
N LYS A 59 -15.93 3.91 38.70
CA LYS A 59 -17.14 3.15 38.43
C LYS A 59 -16.81 1.68 38.21
N THR A 60 -17.63 0.80 38.77
CA THR A 60 -17.54 -0.63 38.49
C THR A 60 -17.74 -0.89 37.00
N VAL A 61 -16.93 -1.78 36.45
CA VAL A 61 -17.03 -2.23 35.06
C VAL A 61 -18.39 -2.92 34.89
N SER A 62 -19.24 -2.32 34.06
CA SER A 62 -20.56 -2.87 33.77
C SER A 62 -20.53 -3.77 32.55
N LEU A 63 -21.53 -4.65 32.40
CA LEU A 63 -21.70 -5.42 31.16
C LEU A 63 -21.80 -4.50 29.93
N LYS A 64 -22.40 -3.32 30.08
CA LYS A 64 -22.47 -2.31 29.02
C LYS A 64 -21.07 -1.79 28.63
N SER A 65 -20.16 -1.66 29.59
CA SER A 65 -18.77 -1.24 29.34
C SER A 65 -18.01 -2.32 28.56
N VAL A 66 -18.19 -3.58 28.93
CA VAL A 66 -17.63 -4.75 28.21
C VAL A 66 -18.14 -4.80 26.77
N GLU A 67 -19.46 -4.68 26.58
CA GLU A 67 -20.08 -4.66 25.27
C GLU A 67 -19.59 -3.48 24.42
N ALA A 68 -19.40 -2.31 25.03
CA ALA A 68 -18.87 -1.13 24.34
C ALA A 68 -17.45 -1.36 23.82
N VAL A 69 -16.57 -1.98 24.62
CA VAL A 69 -15.20 -2.33 24.22
C VAL A 69 -15.20 -3.26 23.00
N VAL A 70 -15.98 -4.35 23.04
CA VAL A 70 -16.06 -5.31 21.94
C VAL A 70 -16.60 -4.66 20.66
N LYS A 71 -17.65 -3.84 20.78
CA LYS A 71 -18.20 -3.08 19.64
C LYS A 71 -17.19 -2.10 19.06
N GLU A 72 -16.46 -1.40 19.92
CA GLU A 72 -15.44 -0.44 19.50
C GLU A 72 -14.31 -1.12 18.74
N MET A 73 -13.82 -2.25 19.25
CA MET A 73 -12.80 -3.04 18.57
C MET A 73 -13.27 -3.56 17.21
N SER A 74 -14.50 -4.10 17.15
CA SER A 74 -15.13 -4.51 15.88
C SER A 74 -15.20 -3.36 14.87
N ARG A 75 -15.46 -2.14 15.34
CA ARG A 75 -15.49 -0.92 14.53
C ARG A 75 -14.10 -0.47 14.10
N LEU A 76 -13.09 -0.62 14.95
CA LEU A 76 -11.71 -0.20 14.68
C LEU A 76 -10.94 -1.17 13.80
N ALA A 77 -11.18 -2.48 13.91
CA ALA A 77 -10.43 -3.52 13.20
C ALA A 77 -10.24 -3.24 11.69
N PRO A 78 -11.27 -2.82 10.91
CA PRO A 78 -11.11 -2.61 9.47
C PRO A 78 -10.16 -1.48 9.06
N TYR A 79 -9.71 -0.65 10.00
CA TYR A 79 -8.71 0.40 9.75
C TYR A 79 -7.27 -0.11 9.84
N PHE A 80 -7.07 -1.30 10.39
CA PHE A 80 -5.76 -1.90 10.60
C PHE A 80 -5.49 -3.03 9.61
N PHE A 81 -4.29 -3.02 9.04
CA PHE A 81 -3.82 -4.03 8.12
C PHE A 81 -3.54 -5.33 8.88
N ASN A 82 -4.00 -6.45 8.33
CA ASN A 82 -3.70 -7.78 8.87
C ASN A 82 -2.41 -8.27 8.23
N ASP A 83 -1.29 -7.93 8.86
CA ASP A 83 0.05 -8.27 8.40
C ASP A 83 0.45 -9.74 8.68
N GLY A 84 -0.36 -10.47 9.45
CA GLY A 84 -0.27 -11.92 9.63
C GLY A 84 -0.97 -12.72 8.52
N PHE A 85 -1.84 -12.09 7.71
CA PHE A 85 -2.54 -12.80 6.64
C PHE A 85 -1.61 -13.07 5.45
N SER A 86 -1.46 -14.35 5.09
CA SER A 86 -0.57 -14.81 4.01
C SER A 86 -1.28 -15.57 2.88
N GLU A 87 -2.55 -15.94 3.06
CA GLU A 87 -3.34 -16.73 2.09
C GLU A 87 -3.98 -15.85 0.99
N TYR A 88 -3.21 -14.93 0.42
CA TYR A 88 -3.66 -14.12 -0.71
C TYR A 88 -3.87 -14.97 -1.96
N LYS A 89 -4.75 -14.51 -2.85
CA LYS A 89 -4.83 -15.11 -4.19
C LYS A 89 -3.51 -14.96 -4.93
N GLU A 90 -3.24 -15.87 -5.87
CA GLU A 90 -2.02 -15.82 -6.70
C GLU A 90 -1.86 -14.49 -7.44
N ASP A 91 -2.97 -13.85 -7.84
CA ASP A 91 -3.01 -12.55 -8.52
C ASP A 91 -3.02 -11.34 -7.58
N TYR A 92 -3.04 -11.56 -6.26
CA TYR A 92 -3.14 -10.54 -5.22
C TYR A 92 -4.36 -9.60 -5.38
N SER A 93 -5.41 -10.03 -6.07
CA SER A 93 -6.62 -9.22 -6.28
C SER A 93 -7.39 -8.92 -5.00
N ASP A 94 -7.12 -9.67 -3.92
CA ASP A 94 -7.68 -9.49 -2.58
C ASP A 94 -6.74 -8.76 -1.60
N PHE A 95 -5.59 -8.26 -2.08
CA PHE A 95 -4.68 -7.42 -1.30
C PHE A 95 -5.13 -5.94 -1.26
N PRO A 96 -5.00 -5.24 -0.12
CA PRO A 96 -4.59 -5.74 1.21
C PRO A 96 -5.78 -6.27 2.02
N LYS A 97 -5.50 -7.25 2.90
CA LYS A 97 -6.47 -7.72 3.89
C LYS A 97 -6.42 -6.84 5.14
N MET A 98 -7.57 -6.31 5.54
CA MET A 98 -7.71 -5.60 6.81
C MET A 98 -8.24 -6.56 7.89
N TRP A 99 -7.92 -6.30 9.15
CA TRP A 99 -8.48 -7.03 10.28
C TRP A 99 -10.01 -6.93 10.28
N THR A 100 -10.68 -8.04 10.54
CA THR A 100 -12.11 -8.05 10.83
C THR A 100 -12.36 -8.53 12.26
N TYR A 101 -13.55 -8.23 12.78
CA TYR A 101 -13.97 -8.80 14.07
C TYR A 101 -13.90 -10.33 14.08
N ARG A 102 -14.24 -10.99 12.95
CA ARG A 102 -14.15 -12.45 12.84
C ARG A 102 -12.70 -12.91 12.95
N ASP A 103 -11.77 -12.21 12.33
CA ASP A 103 -10.35 -12.58 12.38
C ASP A 103 -9.85 -12.47 13.82
N LEU A 104 -10.13 -11.36 14.52
CA LEU A 104 -9.77 -11.20 15.94
C LEU A 104 -10.44 -12.21 16.89
N VAL A 105 -11.59 -12.78 16.51
CA VAL A 105 -12.24 -13.86 17.27
C VAL A 105 -11.50 -15.18 17.11
N MET A 106 -11.00 -15.45 15.90
CA MET A 106 -10.34 -16.72 15.53
C MET A 106 -8.84 -16.70 15.80
N GLU A 107 -8.25 -15.51 15.89
CA GLU A 107 -6.83 -15.31 16.16
C GLU A 107 -6.45 -15.87 17.53
N GLU A 108 -5.30 -16.54 17.57
CA GLU A 108 -4.81 -17.19 18.79
C GLU A 108 -4.64 -16.17 19.92
N GLY A 109 -5.13 -16.51 21.11
CA GLY A 109 -5.07 -15.64 22.29
C GLY A 109 -5.98 -14.41 22.28
N CYS A 110 -6.74 -14.15 21.20
CA CYS A 110 -7.59 -12.96 21.08
C CYS A 110 -9.07 -13.22 21.45
N GLY A 111 -9.65 -14.36 21.06
CA GLY A 111 -10.89 -14.92 21.63
C GLY A 111 -12.06 -13.96 21.90
N MET A 112 -12.23 -12.91 21.09
CA MET A 112 -13.07 -11.74 21.39
C MET A 112 -14.58 -12.03 21.59
N TYR A 113 -15.05 -13.23 21.21
CA TYR A 113 -16.45 -13.64 21.31
C TYR A 113 -16.89 -13.99 22.74
N ALA A 114 -15.95 -14.14 23.67
CA ALA A 114 -16.22 -14.46 25.06
C ALA A 114 -16.83 -13.23 25.75
N PHE A 115 -18.15 -13.07 25.63
CA PHE A 115 -18.88 -12.17 26.51
C PHE A 115 -18.68 -12.62 27.95
N ALA A 116 -18.36 -11.68 28.82
CA ALA A 116 -18.47 -11.93 30.23
C ALA A 116 -19.94 -12.26 30.57
N HIS A 117 -20.28 -13.53 30.74
CA HIS A 117 -21.67 -13.95 30.94
C HIS A 117 -22.17 -13.47 32.30
N PHE A 118 -23.48 -13.21 32.42
CA PHE A 118 -24.10 -12.90 33.71
C PHE A 118 -23.86 -14.05 34.69
N GLY A 119 -23.27 -13.77 35.85
CA GLY A 119 -22.89 -14.78 36.84
C GLY A 119 -21.52 -15.46 36.60
N GLN A 120 -20.71 -14.96 35.67
CA GLN A 120 -19.33 -15.43 35.50
C GLN A 120 -18.53 -15.20 36.78
N LEU A 121 -17.75 -16.22 37.15
CA LEU A 121 -16.85 -16.15 38.30
C LEU A 121 -15.78 -15.08 38.07
N LEU A 122 -15.43 -14.37 39.13
CA LEU A 122 -14.45 -13.28 39.13
C LEU A 122 -13.11 -13.72 38.52
N GLU A 123 -12.73 -14.98 38.69
CA GLU A 123 -11.50 -15.60 38.18
C GLU A 123 -11.43 -15.60 36.65
N ASN A 124 -12.57 -15.68 35.95
CA ASN A 124 -12.61 -15.69 34.49
C ASN A 124 -12.65 -14.26 33.89
N GLY A 125 -12.83 -13.23 34.72
CA GLY A 125 -12.79 -11.83 34.27
C GLY A 125 -11.37 -11.38 33.88
N GLY A 126 -10.34 -11.98 34.49
CA GLY A 126 -8.96 -11.75 34.10
C GLY A 126 -8.63 -12.26 32.70
N GLU A 127 -9.14 -13.45 32.35
CA GLU A 127 -8.97 -14.01 31.01
C GLU A 127 -9.53 -13.08 29.93
N TRP A 128 -10.71 -12.50 30.15
CA TRP A 128 -11.30 -11.52 29.24
C TRP A 128 -10.43 -10.26 29.05
N LEU A 129 -9.81 -9.75 30.12
CA LEU A 129 -8.92 -8.59 30.02
C LEU A 129 -7.71 -8.91 29.13
N ARG A 130 -7.13 -10.10 29.30
CA ARG A 130 -5.99 -10.57 28.51
C ARG A 130 -6.36 -10.75 27.04
N THR A 131 -7.50 -11.36 26.75
CA THR A 131 -7.95 -11.58 25.36
C THR A 131 -8.19 -10.26 24.62
N ILE A 132 -8.80 -9.28 25.29
CA ILE A 132 -8.97 -7.93 24.74
C ILE A 132 -7.64 -7.22 24.52
N ARG A 133 -6.70 -7.28 25.48
CA ARG A 133 -5.36 -6.72 25.30
C ARG A 133 -4.68 -7.30 24.06
N ASN A 134 -4.61 -8.62 23.96
CA ASN A 134 -3.96 -9.30 22.85
C ASN A 134 -4.57 -8.89 21.49
N ALA A 135 -5.91 -8.79 21.44
CA ALA A 135 -6.61 -8.34 20.25
C ALA A 135 -6.34 -6.86 19.91
N ILE A 136 -6.09 -5.99 20.90
CA ILE A 136 -5.65 -4.61 20.66
C ILE A 136 -4.19 -4.55 20.16
N ASP A 137 -3.33 -5.45 20.63
CA ASP A 137 -1.92 -5.53 20.21
C ASP A 137 -1.80 -5.97 18.73
N ARG A 138 -2.74 -6.76 18.21
CA ARG A 138 -2.85 -7.04 16.76
C ARG A 138 -3.16 -5.80 15.91
N LEU A 139 -3.79 -4.78 16.49
CA LEU A 139 -4.17 -3.55 15.79
C LEU A 139 -3.04 -2.52 15.88
N HIS A 140 -1.91 -2.79 15.22
CA HIS A 140 -0.72 -1.93 15.24
C HIS A 140 -0.34 -1.30 13.89
N VAL A 141 -0.76 -1.90 12.77
CA VAL A 141 -0.49 -1.37 11.42
C VAL A 141 -1.70 -0.65 10.85
N VAL A 142 -1.61 0.64 10.56
CA VAL A 142 -2.70 1.45 9.97
C VAL A 142 -2.46 1.64 8.48
N LYS A 143 -3.52 1.60 7.67
CA LYS A 143 -3.43 1.94 6.24
C LYS A 143 -3.03 3.41 6.04
N CYS A 144 -1.95 3.66 5.29
CA CYS A 144 -1.55 5.01 4.92
C CYS A 144 -2.26 5.42 3.63
N THR A 145 -3.15 6.41 3.71
CA THR A 145 -3.85 6.97 2.53
C THR A 145 -3.35 8.36 2.13
N ASP A 146 -2.78 9.13 3.06
CA ASP A 146 -2.25 10.49 2.84
C ASP A 146 -0.71 10.46 2.95
N ALA A 147 -0.08 9.95 1.88
CA ALA A 147 1.35 10.07 1.65
C ALA A 147 1.59 11.24 0.68
N ARG A 148 2.62 12.04 0.95
CA ARG A 148 2.96 13.23 0.18
C ARG A 148 4.39 13.19 -0.28
N GLY A 149 4.60 13.75 -1.46
CA GLY A 149 5.91 13.83 -2.07
C GLY A 149 5.81 14.23 -3.52
N THR A 150 6.77 13.76 -4.30
CA THR A 150 6.88 14.06 -5.73
C THR A 150 6.77 12.77 -6.53
N THR A 151 5.91 12.79 -7.55
CA THR A 151 5.89 11.79 -8.61
C THR A 151 6.71 12.33 -9.76
N TYR A 152 7.71 11.55 -10.17
CA TYR A 152 8.50 11.81 -11.36
C TYR A 152 7.91 11.01 -12.52
N SER A 153 7.92 11.58 -13.72
CA SER A 153 7.48 10.87 -14.92
C SER A 153 8.32 11.27 -16.13
N ARG A 154 8.66 10.27 -16.95
CA ARG A 154 9.27 10.46 -18.27
C ARG A 154 8.40 9.81 -19.32
N SER A 155 8.37 10.41 -20.50
CA SER A 155 7.67 9.86 -21.65
C SER A 155 8.36 10.29 -22.94
N GLY A 156 8.54 9.34 -23.85
CA GLY A 156 9.02 9.60 -25.20
C GLY A 156 8.26 8.74 -26.19
N SER A 157 7.96 9.31 -27.35
CA SER A 157 7.34 8.57 -28.45
C SER A 157 7.91 9.04 -29.78
N LYS A 158 8.10 8.11 -30.70
CA LYS A 158 8.53 8.41 -32.06
C LYS A 158 7.69 7.60 -33.04
N HIS A 159 7.14 8.31 -34.02
CA HIS A 159 6.35 7.74 -35.10
C HIS A 159 7.16 7.61 -36.37
N ASP A 160 6.94 6.50 -37.07
CA ASP A 160 7.37 6.22 -38.44
C ASP A 160 8.87 5.93 -38.76
N PRO A 161 9.80 5.68 -37.80
CA PRO A 161 11.11 5.15 -38.16
C PRO A 161 11.10 3.61 -38.27
N PRO A 162 12.17 3.03 -38.86
CA PRO A 162 12.46 1.60 -38.73
C PRO A 162 12.52 1.15 -37.27
N PHE A 163 12.31 -0.14 -37.01
CA PHE A 163 12.22 -0.69 -35.65
C PHE A 163 13.41 -0.27 -34.76
N ASP A 164 14.64 -0.45 -35.25
CA ASP A 164 15.87 -0.20 -34.49
C ASP A 164 16.03 1.27 -34.06
N GLU A 165 15.51 2.19 -34.86
CA GLU A 165 15.53 3.63 -34.60
C GLU A 165 14.33 4.06 -33.75
N SER A 166 13.18 3.39 -33.89
CA SER A 166 11.94 3.73 -33.19
C SER A 166 12.09 3.72 -31.68
N ILE A 167 12.66 2.64 -31.13
CA ILE A 167 12.84 2.47 -29.69
C ILE A 167 13.98 3.32 -29.17
N GLY A 168 15.09 3.41 -29.91
CA GLY A 168 16.24 4.23 -29.54
C GLY A 168 15.89 5.71 -29.46
N THR A 169 15.11 6.21 -30.42
CA THR A 169 14.64 7.60 -30.42
C THR A 169 13.62 7.84 -29.31
N ALA A 170 12.66 6.93 -29.09
CA ALA A 170 11.69 7.07 -28.00
C ALA A 170 12.37 7.12 -26.63
N MET A 171 13.38 6.27 -26.40
CA MET A 171 14.20 6.32 -25.19
C MET A 171 15.02 7.61 -25.10
N SER A 172 15.66 8.05 -26.19
CA SER A 172 16.40 9.32 -26.21
C SER A 172 15.50 10.52 -25.94
N LEU A 173 14.23 10.48 -26.34
CA LEU A 173 13.25 11.52 -26.02
C LEU A 173 12.82 11.46 -24.55
N ALA A 174 12.63 10.26 -24.00
CA ALA A 174 12.27 10.08 -22.59
C ALA A 174 13.41 10.52 -21.63
N PHE A 175 14.67 10.22 -21.99
CA PHE A 175 15.88 10.52 -21.22
C PHE A 175 16.64 11.76 -21.71
N GLY A 176 16.08 12.52 -22.64
CA GLY A 176 16.74 13.70 -23.21
C GLY A 176 17.06 14.77 -22.15
N GLU A 177 17.58 15.91 -22.60
CA GLU A 177 18.13 16.96 -21.73
C GLU A 177 17.16 17.57 -20.71
N ASN A 178 15.87 17.22 -20.75
CA ASN A 178 14.87 17.68 -19.80
C ASN A 178 14.86 16.82 -18.53
N MET A 179 14.80 17.50 -17.39
CA MET A 179 14.48 16.88 -16.10
C MET A 179 13.15 16.11 -16.19
N PRO A 180 12.96 15.03 -15.41
CA PRO A 180 11.67 14.36 -15.33
C PRO A 180 10.55 15.35 -15.01
N THR A 181 9.35 15.09 -15.54
CA THR A 181 8.17 15.88 -15.17
C THR A 181 7.82 15.60 -13.72
N GLU A 182 7.67 16.66 -12.93
CA GLU A 182 7.30 16.56 -11.52
C GLU A 182 5.82 16.84 -11.31
N SER A 183 5.18 16.02 -10.50
CA SER A 183 3.82 16.24 -10.03
C SER A 183 3.70 15.85 -8.56
N ARG A 184 2.66 16.34 -7.88
CA ARG A 184 2.47 16.05 -6.46
C ARG A 184 1.92 14.64 -6.28
N LEU A 185 2.59 13.83 -5.47
CA LEU A 185 1.97 12.62 -4.91
C LEU A 185 1.01 13.04 -3.80
N THR A 186 -0.26 12.65 -3.91
CA THR A 186 -1.32 13.08 -2.99
C THR A 186 -1.95 11.95 -2.19
N SER A 187 -1.76 10.69 -2.58
CA SER A 187 -2.42 9.56 -1.94
C SER A 187 -1.82 8.20 -2.31
N MET A 188 -2.15 7.21 -1.48
CA MET A 188 -1.89 5.78 -1.72
C MET A 188 -3.22 4.98 -1.71
N PRO A 189 -3.33 3.87 -2.46
CA PRO A 189 -2.30 3.29 -3.33
C PRO A 189 -2.01 4.14 -4.57
N SER A 190 -0.87 3.89 -5.20
CA SER A 190 -0.46 4.54 -6.45
C SER A 190 0.12 3.51 -7.43
N ASP A 191 0.22 3.90 -8.68
CA ASP A 191 0.82 3.08 -9.73
C ASP A 191 2.17 3.66 -10.12
N PHE A 192 3.17 2.79 -10.28
CA PHE A 192 4.49 3.12 -10.77
C PHE A 192 4.91 2.09 -11.81
N TYR A 193 5.76 2.47 -12.75
CA TYR A 193 6.08 1.62 -13.89
C TYR A 193 7.33 2.12 -14.59
N ALA A 194 8.00 1.22 -15.31
CA ALA A 194 9.00 1.58 -16.30
C ALA A 194 8.94 0.56 -17.42
N TRP A 195 8.60 1.00 -18.62
CA TRP A 195 8.50 0.12 -19.78
C TRP A 195 8.76 0.87 -21.07
N SER A 196 9.20 0.12 -22.06
CA SER A 196 9.21 0.57 -23.45
C SER A 196 8.49 -0.43 -24.33
N GLY A 197 8.03 0.01 -25.49
CA GLY A 197 7.24 -0.83 -26.38
C GLY A 197 7.10 -0.25 -27.76
N ASN A 198 6.59 -1.07 -28.68
CA ASN A 198 6.44 -0.72 -30.08
C ASN A 198 5.07 -1.15 -30.61
N THR A 199 4.53 -0.39 -31.55
CA THR A 199 3.40 -0.80 -32.40
C THR A 199 3.90 -0.99 -33.82
N HIS A 200 3.51 -2.10 -34.46
CA HIS A 200 3.79 -2.32 -35.88
C HIS A 200 2.69 -1.72 -36.76
N TRP A 201 3.11 -0.90 -37.72
CA TRP A 201 2.32 -0.19 -38.71
C TRP A 201 2.97 -0.27 -40.10
N LYS A 202 2.24 0.10 -41.16
CA LYS A 202 2.73 0.16 -42.54
C LYS A 202 2.93 1.62 -42.96
N CYS A 203 4.17 2.05 -43.15
CA CYS A 203 4.50 3.41 -43.56
C CYS A 203 4.37 3.56 -45.10
N PRO A 204 3.68 4.60 -45.60
CA PRO A 204 3.74 4.95 -47.02
C PRO A 204 5.18 5.34 -47.39
N GLN A 205 5.73 4.80 -48.47
CA GLN A 205 7.03 5.27 -48.97
C GLN A 205 6.92 6.74 -49.44
N PRO A 206 7.94 7.58 -49.19
CA PRO A 206 8.01 8.91 -49.79
C PRO A 206 8.11 8.76 -51.31
N VAL A 207 7.17 9.36 -52.04
CA VAL A 207 7.14 9.32 -53.50
C VAL A 207 8.16 10.34 -54.03
N GLU A 208 9.12 9.91 -54.85
CA GLU A 208 9.92 10.85 -55.64
C GLU A 208 9.02 11.49 -56.71
N GLU A 209 9.24 12.78 -56.98
CA GLU A 209 8.38 13.57 -57.86
C GLU A 209 8.39 13.00 -59.29
N GLY A 210 7.33 12.26 -59.67
CA GLY A 210 7.16 11.72 -61.02
C GLY A 210 6.84 10.22 -61.14
N GLU A 211 6.71 9.47 -60.05
CA GLU A 211 6.33 8.05 -60.09
C GLU A 211 4.82 7.83 -59.83
N ASP A 212 4.10 7.42 -60.87
CA ASP A 212 2.73 6.89 -60.82
C ASP A 212 2.84 5.35 -60.77
N ASP A 213 3.02 4.78 -59.58
CA ASP A 213 2.31 3.56 -59.15
C ASP A 213 2.86 3.05 -57.80
N ARG A 214 1.91 2.62 -56.95
CA ARG A 214 2.16 2.17 -55.58
C ARG A 214 2.67 0.73 -55.59
N GLU A 215 3.93 0.51 -55.20
CA GLU A 215 4.39 -0.80 -54.76
C GLU A 215 5.08 -0.68 -53.39
N ASP A 216 4.43 -1.32 -52.41
CA ASP A 216 4.90 -1.68 -51.07
C ASP A 216 5.05 -0.59 -50.00
N ASN A 217 3.99 -0.44 -49.19
CA ASN A 217 4.14 0.12 -47.84
C ASN A 217 5.21 -0.69 -47.07
N VAL A 218 6.20 0.01 -46.53
CA VAL A 218 7.28 -0.61 -45.74
C VAL A 218 6.85 -0.77 -44.29
N ASP A 219 7.45 -1.73 -43.59
CA ASP A 219 7.20 -1.91 -42.16
C ASP A 219 7.73 -0.69 -41.39
N GLY A 220 6.82 -0.03 -40.66
CA GLY A 220 7.11 1.11 -39.80
C GLY A 220 6.74 0.80 -38.35
N TYR A 221 7.41 1.47 -37.41
CA TYR A 221 7.19 1.21 -36.00
C TYR A 221 7.00 2.51 -35.23
N CYS A 222 6.00 2.53 -34.36
CA CYS A 222 5.87 3.59 -33.36
C CYS A 222 6.51 3.11 -32.08
N GLY A 223 7.59 3.75 -31.64
CA GLY A 223 8.29 3.46 -30.39
C GLY A 223 7.74 4.30 -29.23
N TYR A 224 7.68 3.70 -28.04
CA TYR A 224 7.24 4.32 -26.80
C TYR A 224 8.21 3.97 -25.67
N ALA A 225 8.49 4.93 -24.80
CA ALA A 225 9.22 4.73 -23.54
C ALA A 225 8.53 5.56 -22.46
N GLN A 226 8.19 4.94 -21.34
CA GLN A 226 7.57 5.62 -20.21
C GLN A 226 8.13 5.12 -18.88
N SER A 227 8.31 6.03 -17.94
CA SER A 227 8.56 5.69 -16.54
C SER A 227 7.80 6.60 -15.59
N ARG A 228 7.47 6.07 -14.42
CA ARG A 228 6.89 6.79 -13.29
C ARG A 228 7.48 6.23 -12.00
N SER A 229 8.00 7.11 -11.15
CA SER A 229 8.49 6.79 -9.81
C SER A 229 7.96 7.79 -8.79
N HIS A 230 8.11 7.46 -7.51
CA HIS A 230 7.68 8.32 -6.42
C HIS A 230 8.82 8.55 -5.43
N ARG A 231 8.94 9.77 -4.95
CA ARG A 231 9.70 10.12 -3.74
C ARG A 231 8.74 10.63 -2.69
N ILE A 232 8.55 9.86 -1.63
CA ILE A 232 7.70 10.19 -0.50
C ILE A 232 8.55 10.92 0.52
N THR A 233 8.10 12.11 0.90
CA THR A 233 8.81 12.92 1.89
C THR A 233 8.04 13.09 3.19
N LYS A 234 6.73 12.82 3.18
CA LYS A 234 5.86 12.95 4.35
C LYS A 234 4.74 11.92 4.30
N VAL A 235 4.35 11.43 5.48
CA VAL A 235 3.14 10.64 5.69
C VAL A 235 2.33 11.25 6.82
N ARG A 236 1.01 11.18 6.70
CA ARG A 236 0.14 11.73 7.74
C ARG A 236 -0.01 10.75 8.89
N SER A 237 0.70 11.02 9.99
CA SER A 237 0.42 10.46 11.30
C SER A 237 -0.51 11.37 12.10
N TRP A 238 -1.37 10.75 12.91
CA TRP A 238 -2.29 11.44 13.82
C TRP A 238 -1.85 11.36 15.29
N LEU A 239 -0.74 10.67 15.55
CA LEU A 239 -0.12 10.58 16.85
C LEU A 239 1.08 11.53 16.88
N VAL A 240 0.92 12.64 17.58
CA VAL A 240 1.97 13.66 17.69
C VAL A 240 3.15 13.12 18.49
N GLY A 241 4.35 13.24 17.93
CA GLY A 241 5.61 12.84 18.57
C GLY A 241 5.77 11.33 18.71
N ARG A 242 5.16 10.54 17.82
CA ARG A 242 5.32 9.09 17.77
C ARG A 242 6.07 8.68 16.52
N GLU A 243 7.02 7.78 16.72
CA GLU A 243 7.76 7.11 15.66
C GLU A 243 6.87 6.03 15.01
N LEU A 244 7.24 5.63 13.80
CA LEU A 244 6.59 4.55 13.08
C LEU A 244 7.54 3.92 12.07
N ASP A 245 7.26 2.68 11.67
CA ASP A 245 7.84 2.09 10.48
C ASP A 245 6.89 2.33 9.31
N PHE A 246 7.37 3.01 8.26
CA PHE A 246 6.64 3.13 7.02
C PHE A 246 6.89 1.89 6.17
N ARG A 247 5.85 1.05 6.06
CA ARG A 247 5.87 -0.20 5.29
C ARG A 247 5.21 0.01 3.93
N VAL A 248 5.91 -0.38 2.88
CA VAL A 248 5.48 -0.23 1.50
C VAL A 248 5.42 -1.60 0.85
N TYR A 249 4.25 -1.97 0.35
CA TYR A 249 4.04 -3.19 -0.41
C TYR A 249 3.91 -2.85 -1.88
N SER A 250 4.71 -3.50 -2.72
CA SER A 250 4.68 -3.32 -4.17
C SER A 250 4.36 -4.65 -4.85
N LEU A 251 3.28 -4.67 -5.63
CA LEU A 251 2.95 -5.76 -6.54
C LEU A 251 3.44 -5.37 -7.93
N VAL A 252 4.45 -6.10 -8.42
CA VAL A 252 5.12 -5.82 -9.68
C VAL A 252 4.85 -6.96 -10.65
N GLY A 253 4.52 -6.64 -11.91
CA GLY A 253 4.30 -7.65 -12.94
C GLY A 253 4.69 -7.17 -14.34
N ALA A 254 4.64 -8.09 -15.30
CA ALA A 254 4.78 -7.75 -16.71
C ALA A 254 3.75 -6.67 -17.11
N PRO A 255 4.13 -5.70 -17.97
CA PRO A 255 3.21 -4.66 -18.43
C PRO A 255 1.96 -5.24 -19.08
N VAL A 256 0.79 -4.66 -18.82
CA VAL A 256 -0.47 -5.14 -19.38
C VAL A 256 -1.04 -4.13 -20.37
N GLY A 257 -1.91 -4.63 -21.26
CA GLY A 257 -2.63 -3.82 -22.23
C GLY A 257 -1.79 -3.32 -23.42
N PRO A 258 -2.44 -3.08 -24.57
CA PRO A 258 -1.78 -2.59 -25.78
C PRO A 258 -1.17 -1.20 -25.61
N VAL A 259 -0.09 -0.90 -26.34
CA VAL A 259 0.43 0.48 -26.47
C VAL A 259 -0.40 1.28 -27.49
N PRO A 260 -0.28 2.62 -27.54
CA PRO A 260 -1.07 3.42 -28.48
C PRO A 260 -1.01 2.94 -29.93
N TYR A 261 -2.13 3.10 -30.63
CA TYR A 261 -2.35 2.67 -32.02
C TYR A 261 -2.32 1.15 -32.25
N SER A 262 -2.31 0.32 -31.20
CA SER A 262 -2.49 -1.14 -31.31
C SER A 262 -3.82 -1.60 -30.69
N GLN A 263 -4.36 -2.70 -31.21
CA GLN A 263 -5.56 -3.35 -30.67
C GLN A 263 -5.21 -4.46 -29.66
N GLU A 264 -4.03 -5.07 -29.78
CA GLU A 264 -3.61 -6.21 -28.98
C GLU A 264 -2.16 -6.07 -28.51
N LEU A 265 -1.88 -6.50 -27.28
CA LEU A 265 -0.52 -6.72 -26.79
C LEU A 265 -0.13 -8.17 -27.10
N ALA A 266 0.67 -8.38 -28.14
CA ALA A 266 1.08 -9.71 -28.58
C ALA A 266 2.17 -10.31 -27.70
N THR A 267 3.04 -9.46 -27.15
CA THR A 267 4.14 -9.90 -26.29
C THR A 267 4.34 -8.91 -25.15
N SER A 268 4.43 -9.45 -23.94
CA SER A 268 4.83 -8.70 -22.76
C SER A 268 5.97 -9.43 -22.08
N VAL A 269 7.10 -8.75 -21.92
CA VAL A 269 8.29 -9.30 -21.27
C VAL A 269 8.50 -8.55 -19.96
N PHE A 270 8.43 -9.27 -18.84
CA PHE A 270 8.82 -8.71 -17.55
C PHE A 270 10.33 -8.41 -17.55
N ASP A 271 10.69 -7.19 -17.17
CA ASP A 271 12.06 -6.74 -17.00
C ASP A 271 12.08 -5.68 -15.90
N GLY A 272 12.66 -5.99 -14.74
CA GLY A 272 12.70 -5.11 -13.57
C GLY A 272 13.66 -3.91 -13.71
N GLY A 273 14.37 -3.80 -14.84
CA GLY A 273 15.40 -2.80 -15.06
C GLY A 273 16.58 -2.93 -14.09
N ASP A 274 17.38 -1.88 -14.02
CA ASP A 274 18.56 -1.78 -13.13
C ASP A 274 18.17 -1.66 -11.65
N GLY A 275 16.91 -1.29 -11.39
CA GLY A 275 16.34 -1.22 -10.03
C GLY A 275 16.18 -2.58 -9.34
N GLY A 276 16.39 -3.70 -10.06
CA GLY A 276 16.41 -5.04 -9.48
C GLY A 276 15.04 -5.52 -8.96
N LEU A 277 13.95 -4.93 -9.44
CA LEU A 277 12.59 -5.33 -9.08
C LEU A 277 12.33 -6.77 -9.54
N LYS A 278 11.71 -7.56 -8.66
CA LYS A 278 11.29 -8.93 -8.95
C LYS A 278 9.78 -8.95 -9.16
N GLU A 279 9.34 -9.83 -10.05
CA GLU A 279 7.91 -10.08 -10.26
C GLU A 279 7.27 -10.64 -8.99
N GLY A 280 6.06 -10.19 -8.68
CA GLY A 280 5.30 -10.55 -7.49
C GLY A 280 5.23 -9.44 -6.45
N MET A 281 4.84 -9.81 -5.24
CA MET A 281 4.71 -8.92 -4.09
C MET A 281 6.04 -8.79 -3.35
N SER A 282 6.41 -7.57 -2.99
CA SER A 282 7.57 -7.28 -2.15
C SER A 282 7.24 -6.24 -1.08
N GLU A 283 7.88 -6.37 0.08
CA GLU A 283 7.82 -5.37 1.16
C GLU A 283 9.13 -4.58 1.20
N SER A 284 9.02 -3.29 1.45
CA SER A 284 10.13 -2.41 1.80
C SER A 284 9.72 -1.58 3.01
N ARG A 285 10.69 -1.26 3.87
CA ARG A 285 10.43 -0.62 5.16
C ARG A 285 11.45 0.48 5.42
N SER A 286 11.01 1.58 6.02
CA SER A 286 11.88 2.59 6.61
C SER A 286 11.36 2.95 7.99
N HIS A 287 12.26 3.03 8.97
CA HIS A 287 11.95 3.68 10.23
C HIS A 287 11.78 5.18 10.02
N VAL A 288 10.84 5.79 10.73
CA VAL A 288 10.47 7.20 10.60
C VAL A 288 10.33 7.84 11.97
N ASP A 289 11.30 8.70 12.30
CA ASP A 289 11.31 9.46 13.55
C ASP A 289 10.26 10.60 13.52
N ASP A 290 10.21 11.32 12.40
CA ASP A 290 9.22 12.37 12.14
C ASP A 290 8.43 12.06 10.85
N PRO A 291 7.12 11.75 10.95
CA PRO A 291 6.25 11.53 9.79
C PRO A 291 6.22 12.70 8.79
N LEU A 292 6.64 13.91 9.20
CA LEU A 292 6.72 15.10 8.35
C LEU A 292 8.10 15.31 7.69
N ASP A 293 9.07 14.45 7.99
CA ASP A 293 10.44 14.49 7.46
C ASP A 293 10.97 13.06 7.27
N MET A 294 10.73 12.51 6.08
CA MET A 294 11.26 11.22 5.65
C MET A 294 11.75 11.29 4.21
N ASP A 295 12.44 10.26 3.75
CA ASP A 295 12.82 10.12 2.34
C ASP A 295 12.71 8.66 1.93
N PHE A 296 11.72 8.36 1.08
CA PHE A 296 11.47 7.00 0.62
C PHE A 296 11.17 7.00 -0.88
N THR A 297 11.95 6.24 -1.65
CA THR A 297 11.82 6.16 -3.11
C THR A 297 11.15 4.86 -3.53
N ILE A 298 10.22 4.95 -4.49
CA ILE A 298 9.52 3.81 -5.10
C ILE A 298 9.73 3.85 -6.60
N GLY A 299 10.30 2.76 -7.13
CA GLY A 299 10.64 2.61 -8.55
C GLY A 299 11.86 3.43 -8.94
N ASP A 300 12.32 3.20 -10.18
CA ASP A 300 13.43 3.92 -10.77
C ASP A 300 12.94 4.70 -11.99
N ILE A 301 13.14 6.02 -11.98
CA ILE A 301 12.74 6.88 -13.08
C ILE A 301 13.69 6.77 -14.27
N ASP A 302 14.95 6.42 -14.02
CA ASP A 302 16.03 6.46 -14.99
C ASP A 302 16.36 5.09 -15.58
N SER A 303 15.65 4.02 -15.19
CA SER A 303 15.82 2.67 -15.74
C SER A 303 14.58 2.19 -16.50
N ILE A 304 14.50 2.56 -17.78
CA ILE A 304 13.50 2.03 -18.73
C ILE A 304 14.17 0.93 -19.56
N PRO A 305 13.74 -0.34 -19.44
CA PRO A 305 14.29 -1.42 -20.25
C PRO A 305 14.01 -1.22 -21.74
N ARG A 306 15.00 -1.46 -22.60
CA ARG A 306 14.84 -1.35 -24.06
C ARG A 306 14.08 -2.53 -24.63
N ASN A 307 12.95 -2.29 -25.28
CA ASN A 307 12.20 -3.33 -25.98
C ASN A 307 12.93 -3.75 -27.26
N GLU A 308 13.18 -5.05 -27.39
CA GLU A 308 13.83 -5.68 -28.55
C GLU A 308 12.87 -6.57 -29.33
N VAL A 309 11.61 -6.68 -28.88
CA VAL A 309 10.61 -7.53 -29.51
C VAL A 309 9.91 -6.77 -30.61
N VAL A 310 9.96 -7.32 -31.82
CA VAL A 310 9.27 -6.81 -33.01
C VAL A 310 7.86 -7.39 -33.08
N PRO A 311 6.79 -6.58 -32.89
CA PRO A 311 5.43 -7.08 -33.03
C PRO A 311 5.04 -7.30 -34.49
N GLN A 312 4.15 -8.27 -34.76
CA GLN A 312 3.63 -8.55 -36.10
C GLN A 312 2.12 -8.30 -36.18
N SER A 313 1.74 -7.27 -36.94
CA SER A 313 0.35 -6.89 -37.21
C SER A 313 -0.16 -7.57 -38.48
N ASP A 314 -1.47 -7.73 -38.59
CA ASP A 314 -2.12 -8.25 -39.80
C ASP A 314 -2.57 -7.06 -40.68
N PHE A 315 -2.24 -7.11 -41.97
CA PHE A 315 -2.58 -6.09 -42.96
C PHE A 315 -3.32 -6.71 -44.14
N ASP A 316 -4.17 -5.91 -44.78
CA ASP A 316 -4.79 -6.29 -46.05
C ASP A 316 -3.81 -6.11 -47.23
N ASP A 317 -4.24 -6.53 -48.41
CA ASP A 317 -3.46 -6.42 -49.65
C ASP A 317 -3.14 -4.96 -50.05
N ARG A 318 -3.74 -3.97 -49.37
CA ARG A 318 -3.50 -2.53 -49.56
C ARG A 318 -2.58 -1.95 -48.47
N GLY A 319 -2.05 -2.79 -47.60
CA GLY A 319 -1.23 -2.40 -46.46
C GLY A 319 -2.00 -1.65 -45.38
N SER A 320 -3.33 -1.72 -45.37
CA SER A 320 -4.17 -1.19 -44.29
C SER A 320 -4.24 -2.21 -43.16
N ALA A 321 -4.06 -1.75 -41.93
CA ALA A 321 -4.03 -2.65 -40.79
C ALA A 321 -5.43 -3.25 -40.51
N ILE A 322 -5.53 -4.56 -40.60
CA ILE A 322 -6.70 -5.33 -40.17
C ILE A 322 -6.68 -5.44 -38.64
N HIS A 323 -5.50 -5.77 -38.08
CA HIS A 323 -5.32 -5.97 -36.66
C HIS A 323 -3.90 -5.60 -36.24
N ARG A 324 -3.73 -4.51 -35.48
CA ARG A 324 -2.42 -4.04 -35.06
C ARG A 324 -2.03 -4.63 -33.71
N ARG A 325 -0.83 -5.17 -33.68
CA ARG A 325 -0.23 -5.76 -32.49
C ARG A 325 0.90 -4.88 -31.97
N SER A 326 1.12 -4.99 -30.67
CA SER A 326 2.23 -4.34 -29.96
C SER A 326 3.04 -5.32 -29.14
N ALA A 327 4.24 -4.88 -28.76
CA ALA A 327 5.07 -5.56 -27.78
C ALA A 327 5.54 -4.56 -26.72
N LYS A 328 5.64 -5.02 -25.47
CA LYS A 328 6.17 -4.26 -24.34
C LYS A 328 7.27 -5.05 -23.62
N ARG A 329 8.24 -4.32 -23.09
CA ARG A 329 9.22 -4.83 -22.12
C ARG A 329 9.32 -3.86 -20.94
N GLY A 330 9.34 -4.39 -19.73
CA GLY A 330 9.52 -3.61 -18.51
C GLY A 330 8.67 -4.15 -17.38
N TYR A 331 8.12 -3.24 -16.58
CA TYR A 331 7.20 -3.57 -15.51
C TYR A 331 6.10 -2.52 -15.35
N GLU A 332 4.94 -2.98 -14.88
CA GLU A 332 3.88 -2.15 -14.32
C GLU A 332 3.61 -2.64 -12.89
N ALA A 333 3.38 -1.71 -11.97
CA ALA A 333 3.28 -2.05 -10.56
C ALA A 333 2.30 -1.15 -9.80
N LYS A 334 1.76 -1.73 -8.73
CA LYS A 334 0.89 -1.04 -7.78
C LYS A 334 1.53 -1.06 -6.41
N VAL A 335 1.46 0.07 -5.72
CA VAL A 335 2.08 0.26 -4.41
C VAL A 335 1.06 0.69 -3.35
N TRP A 336 1.17 0.11 -2.15
CA TRP A 336 0.36 0.44 -0.97
C TRP A 336 1.27 0.82 0.19
N GLY A 337 0.88 1.84 0.97
CA GLY A 337 1.60 2.27 2.15
C GLY A 337 0.85 1.94 3.44
N PHE A 338 1.61 1.65 4.50
CA PHE A 338 1.11 1.35 5.84
C PHE A 338 2.01 1.99 6.90
N LEU A 339 1.40 2.41 8.01
CA LEU A 339 2.06 3.00 9.17
C LEU A 339 2.05 1.97 10.28
N ASP A 340 3.20 1.41 10.60
CA ASP A 340 3.36 0.41 11.65
C ASP A 340 3.88 1.10 12.93
N TYR A 341 3.04 1.12 13.96
CA TYR A 341 3.36 1.74 15.24
C TYR A 341 3.98 0.75 16.24
N ASN A 342 4.29 -0.48 15.84
CA ASN A 342 4.96 -1.47 16.68
C ASN A 342 6.48 -1.30 16.68
N CYS A 343 6.94 -0.09 16.99
CA CYS A 343 8.35 0.29 17.15
C CYS A 343 8.55 1.00 18.50
N ASP A 344 9.80 1.17 18.95
CA ASP A 344 10.17 1.64 20.30
C ASP A 344 9.35 2.83 20.81
N ASN A 345 9.34 3.97 20.09
CA ASN A 345 8.55 5.14 20.47
C ASN A 345 7.23 5.29 19.68
N GLY A 346 6.70 4.17 19.16
CA GLY A 346 5.40 4.10 18.52
C GLY A 346 4.24 4.07 19.53
N PHE A 347 3.36 3.08 19.42
CA PHE A 347 2.26 2.91 20.37
C PHE A 347 2.79 2.68 21.78
N ARG A 348 2.15 3.33 22.77
CA ARG A 348 2.52 3.13 24.18
C ARG A 348 1.98 1.82 24.74
N PHE A 349 0.85 1.38 24.20
CA PHE A 349 0.19 0.14 24.58
C PHE A 349 0.50 -0.92 23.51
N LYS A 350 1.70 -1.49 23.56
CA LYS A 350 2.18 -2.55 22.66
C LYS A 350 2.84 -3.65 23.49
N GLU A 351 2.96 -4.86 22.93
CA GLU A 351 3.80 -5.89 23.55
C GLU A 351 5.24 -5.38 23.67
N ASP A 352 5.87 -5.60 24.82
CA ASP A 352 7.30 -5.41 24.98
C ASP A 352 8.00 -6.65 24.43
N ASP A 353 9.00 -6.43 23.56
CA ASP A 353 9.85 -7.50 23.01
C ASP A 353 10.78 -8.14 24.05
#